data_AF-A0A950AY78-F1
#
_entry.id   AF-A0A950AY78-F1
#
_cell.length_a   1.000
_cell.length_b   1.000
_cell.length_c   1.000
_cell.angle_alpha   90.00
_cell.angle_beta   90.00
_cell.angle_gamma   90.00
#
_symmetry.space_group_name_H-M   'P 1'
#
loop_
_entity.id
_entity.type
_entity.pdbx_description
1 polymer ?
#
loop_
_entity_poly.entity_id
_entity_poly.type
_entity_poly.pdbx_seq_one_letter_code
_entity_poly.pdbx_strand_id
1 'polypeptide(L)' 'MATLVSFHAHPDDEAIPTAGTLAKAAKEGHRVVLVFGTRGEHGEVADGFLAPGETLAERRV' A
#
# COMPACT_ATOMS: atom_id res chain seq x y z
N MET A 1 13.55 -20.72 1.47
CA MET A 1 13.41 -19.25 1.39
C MET A 1 12.95 -18.90 -0.02
N ALA A 2 11.73 -18.38 -0.18
CA ALA A 2 11.17 -17.94 -1.46
C ALA A 2 10.99 -16.42 -1.49
N THR A 3 10.71 -15.85 -2.66
CA THR A 3 10.27 -14.46 -2.82
C THR A 3 8.82 -14.42 -3.29
N LEU A 4 7.97 -13.70 -2.57
CA LEU A 4 6.59 -13.39 -2.94
C LEU A 4 6.53 -11.93 -3.39
N VAL A 5 6.17 -11.69 -4.66
CA VAL A 5 5.93 -10.36 -5.20
C VAL A 5 4.42 -10.17 -5.36
N SER A 6 3.86 -9.17 -4.69
CA SER A 6 2.42 -8.88 -4.70
C SER A 6 2.17 -7.54 -5.37
N PHE A 7 1.36 -7.54 -6.42
CA PHE A 7 1.01 -6.35 -7.19
C PHE A 7 -0.36 -5.85 -6.78
N HIS A 8 -0.43 -4.55 -6.50
CA HIS A 8 -1.60 -3.85 -5.98
C HIS A 8 -1.79 -2.55 -6.78
N ALA A 9 -3.03 -2.09 -6.95
CA ALA A 9 -3.29 -0.90 -7.76
C ALA A 9 -2.94 0.37 -6.96
N HIS A 10 -3.38 0.44 -5.71
CA HIS A 10 -3.24 1.59 -4.83
C HIS A 10 -2.63 1.19 -3.47
N PRO A 11 -2.07 2.16 -2.72
CA PRO A 11 -1.64 1.92 -1.34
C PRO A 11 -2.85 1.75 -0.42
N ASP A 12 -3.05 0.52 0.10
CA ASP A 12 -4.14 -0.01 0.95
C ASP A 12 -4.66 -1.36 0.45
N ASP A 13 -4.63 -1.57 -0.86
CA ASP A 13 -5.06 -2.80 -1.54
C ASP A 13 -4.32 -4.06 -1.05
N GLU A 14 -3.11 -3.94 -0.49
CA GLU A 14 -2.39 -5.07 0.09
C GLU A 14 -2.97 -5.50 1.44
N ALA A 15 -3.54 -4.54 2.16
CA ALA A 15 -4.02 -4.70 3.51
C ALA A 15 -5.43 -5.31 3.58
N ILE A 16 -6.26 -5.09 2.55
CA ILE A 16 -7.68 -5.46 2.55
C ILE A 16 -7.88 -6.97 2.28
N PRO A 17 -7.53 -7.51 1.08
CA PRO A 17 -7.68 -8.93 0.75
C PRO A 17 -6.51 -9.82 1.19
N THR A 18 -5.29 -9.28 1.28
CA THR A 18 -4.06 -10.10 1.27
C THR A 18 -3.20 -10.02 2.53
N ALA A 19 -3.50 -9.15 3.48
CA ALA A 19 -2.65 -8.88 4.64
C ALA A 19 -2.22 -10.15 5.39
N GLY A 20 -3.17 -11.06 5.66
CA GLY A 20 -2.88 -12.30 6.38
C GLY A 20 -1.89 -13.20 5.66
N THR A 21 -2.02 -13.33 4.34
CA THR A 21 -1.11 -14.13 3.51
C THR A 21 0.29 -13.53 3.48
N LEU A 22 0.38 -12.22 3.28
CA LEU A 22 1.65 -11.50 3.22
C LEU A 22 2.39 -11.56 4.57
N ALA A 23 1.66 -11.34 5.68
CA ALA A 23 2.20 -11.42 7.03
C ALA A 23 2.67 -12.83 7.37
N LYS A 24 1.92 -13.87 6.99
CA LYS A 24 2.32 -15.27 7.18
C LYS A 24 3.62 -15.57 6.42
N ALA A 25 3.69 -15.22 5.14
CA ALA A 25 4.88 -15.46 4.32
C ALA A 25 6.13 -14.78 4.90
N ALA A 26 5.99 -13.52 5.35
CA ALA A 26 7.07 -12.80 6.02
C ALA A 26 7.50 -13.49 7.33
N LYS A 27 6.54 -13.93 8.17
CA LYS A 27 6.81 -14.64 9.43
C LYS A 27 7.51 -15.99 9.20
N GLU A 28 7.23 -16.66 8.10
CA GLU A 28 7.88 -17.90 7.68
C GLU A 28 9.26 -17.69 7.03
N GLY A 29 9.76 -16.44 7.01
CA GLY A 29 11.10 -16.10 6.53
C GLY A 29 11.19 -16.00 5.01
N HIS A 30 10.08 -15.77 4.31
CA HIS A 30 10.09 -15.45 2.89
C HIS A 30 10.32 -13.95 2.67
N ARG A 31 10.96 -13.58 1.57
CA ARG A 31 11.05 -12.19 1.14
C ARG A 31 9.71 -11.77 0.54
N VAL A 32 9.02 -10.81 1.16
CA VAL A 32 7.79 -10.23 0.63
C VAL A 32 8.11 -8.88 -0.01
N VAL A 33 7.68 -8.68 -1.25
CA VAL A 33 7.82 -7.44 -2.01
C VAL A 33 6.45 -6.96 -2.41
N LEU A 34 6.13 -5.71 -2.06
CA LEU A 34 4.89 -5.05 -2.48
C LEU A 34 5.21 -4.13 -3.66
N VAL A 35 4.36 -4.18 -4.67
CA VAL A 35 4.42 -3.31 -5.83
C VAL A 35 3.08 -2.60 -5.97
N PHE A 36 3.11 -1.28 -5.92
CA PHE A 36 1.93 -0.44 -6.12
C PHE A 36 1.99 0.18 -7.51
N GLY A 37 0.90 0.06 -8.27
CA GLY A 37 0.80 0.63 -9.62
C GLY A 37 0.69 2.16 -9.62
N THR A 38 0.24 2.75 -8.52
CA THR A 38 0.03 4.19 -8.35
C THR A 38 0.40 4.63 -6.93
N ARG A 39 0.44 5.94 -6.68
CA ARG A 39 0.49 6.49 -5.30
C ARG A 39 -0.92 6.74 -4.75
N GLY A 40 -1.97 6.42 -5.52
CA GLY A 40 -3.38 6.68 -5.20
C GLY A 40 -3.70 8.17 -5.08
N GLU A 41 -3.14 8.97 -5.98
CA GLU A 41 -3.19 10.43 -6.02
C GLU A 41 -4.61 10.99 -6.12
N HIS A 42 -5.55 10.18 -6.62
CA HIS A 42 -6.96 10.51 -6.79
C HIS A 42 -7.87 9.91 -5.70
N GLY A 43 -7.29 9.40 -4.61
CA GLY A 43 -8.06 8.88 -3.49
C GLY A 43 -8.88 9.96 -2.78
N GLU A 44 -9.99 9.54 -2.17
CA GLU A 44 -10.82 10.40 -1.33
C GLU A 44 -10.18 10.57 0.05
N VAL A 45 -10.41 11.73 0.67
CA VAL A 45 -9.94 12.05 2.03
C VAL A 45 -11.04 12.75 2.80
N ALA A 46 -10.99 12.65 4.13
CA ALA A 46 -11.87 13.42 4.99
C ALA A 46 -11.53 14.93 4.94
N ASP A 47 -12.53 15.78 5.19
CA ASP A 47 -12.34 17.23 5.27
C ASP A 47 -11.27 17.59 6.31
N GLY A 48 -10.38 18.52 5.94
CA GLY A 48 -9.27 18.97 6.80
C GLY A 48 -8.10 17.99 6.92
N PHE A 49 -8.12 16.86 6.21
CA PHE A 49 -7.00 15.92 6.22
C PHE A 49 -5.74 16.48 5.55
N LEU A 50 -5.92 17.20 4.44
CA LEU A 50 -4.85 17.85 3.68
C LEU A 50 -4.72 19.33 4.09
N ALA A 51 -3.50 19.83 4.12
CA ALA A 51 -3.24 21.25 4.26
C ALA A 51 -3.73 22.03 3.01
N PRO A 52 -4.00 23.35 3.10
CA PRO A 52 -4.40 24.13 1.94
C PRO A 52 -3.38 24.02 0.79
N GLY A 53 -3.82 23.47 -0.35
CA GLY A 53 -2.99 23.27 -1.54
C GLY A 53 -2.14 21.99 -1.54
N GLU A 54 -2.16 21.19 -0.48
CA GLU A 54 -1.48 19.89 -0.43
C GLU A 54 -2.27 18.84 -1.22
N THR A 55 -1.56 18.05 -2.02
CA THR A 55 -2.13 16.90 -2.74
C THR A 55 -1.98 15.61 -1.92
N LEU A 56 -2.86 14.64 -2.17
CA LEU A 56 -2.74 13.32 -1.53
C LEU A 56 -1.44 12.61 -1.90
N ALA A 57 -0.92 12.88 -3.10
CA ALA A 57 0.36 12.34 -3.58
C ALA A 57 1.54 12.79 -2.70
N GLU A 58 1.56 14.09 -2.33
CA GLU A 58 2.61 14.71 -1.49
C GLU A 58 2.55 14.20 -0.05
N ARG A 59 1.34 14.04 0.51
CA ARG A 59 1.17 13.53 1.88
C ARG A 59 1.70 12.10 2.07
N ARG A 60 1.69 11.29 1.00
CA ARG A 60 2.07 9.87 1.02
C ARG A 60 3.57 9.63 0.75
N VAL A 61 4.40 10.67 0.60
CA VAL A 61 5.87 10.56 0.40
C VAL A 61 6.60 10.50 1.74
#